data_AF-A0A739KG43-F1
#
_entry.id   AF-A0A739KG43-F1
#
_cell.length_a   1.000
_cell.length_b   1.000
_cell.length_c   1.000
_cell.angle_alpha   90.00
_cell.angle_beta   90.00
_cell.angle_gamma   90.00
#
_symmetry.space_group_name_H-M   'P 1'
#
loop_
_entity.id
_entity.type
_entity.pdbx_description
1 polymer ?
#
loop_
_entity_poly.entity_id
_entity_poly.type
_entity_poly.pdbx_seq_one_letter_code
_entity_poly.pdbx_strand_id
1 'polypeptide(L)'
;FQEVIGKLTTSLLYVNKDAFFDGNKIFLEDVNGCTICLSCGAASENTAPMVIIEVNKNGKTVTDKVDSERFWNVCRMLKLMSKHNIQQPDSLITEDGFLNLRGVNLAHKDFQGEDLSDIDASDADFRETTLSNVNLVGANLCCANLHAVNLMGSNMTKANLTHANLTCANMSGVNLTAAILFGSDLTDTKLNGAKLDKIALTLAKSLTGADLTGSQHTPTPLPDYNDRTLFPHPIF
;
A
#
# COMPACT_ATOMS: atom_id res chain seq x y z
N PHE A 1 8.17 -0.36 -23.13
CA PHE A 1 7.57 -0.47 -21.78
C PHE A 1 8.63 -0.67 -20.71
N GLN A 2 9.36 -1.79 -20.70
CA GLN A 2 10.42 -2.03 -19.70
C GLN A 2 11.50 -0.94 -19.66
N GLU A 3 11.88 -0.39 -20.81
CA GLU A 3 12.81 0.76 -20.88
C GLU A 3 12.27 2.00 -20.15
N VAL A 4 10.97 2.32 -20.33
CA VAL A 4 10.32 3.45 -19.64
C VAL A 4 10.31 3.21 -18.13
N ILE A 5 9.97 2.00 -17.70
CA ILE A 5 9.99 1.61 -16.29
C ILE A 5 11.40 1.79 -15.71
N GLY A 6 12.43 1.26 -16.38
CA GLY A 6 13.82 1.35 -15.90
C GLY A 6 14.29 2.80 -15.78
N LYS A 7 14.05 3.62 -16.80
CA LYS A 7 14.42 5.04 -16.78
C LYS A 7 13.63 5.81 -15.72
N LEU A 8 12.32 5.60 -15.61
CA LEU A 8 11.49 6.26 -14.60
C LEU A 8 11.93 5.88 -13.18
N THR A 9 12.17 4.58 -12.93
CA THR A 9 12.67 4.09 -11.63
C THR A 9 14.01 4.75 -11.27
N THR A 10 14.89 4.95 -12.25
CA THR A 10 16.16 5.65 -12.05
C THR A 10 15.95 7.14 -11.74
N SER A 11 15.08 7.84 -12.47
CA SER A 11 14.78 9.26 -12.22
C SER A 11 14.19 9.52 -10.84
N LEU A 12 13.44 8.55 -10.32
CA LEU A 12 12.81 8.60 -8.99
C LEU A 12 13.80 8.58 -7.81
N LEU A 13 15.09 8.35 -8.07
CA LEU A 13 16.18 8.54 -7.10
C LEU A 13 16.50 10.03 -6.87
N TYR A 14 16.15 10.90 -7.82
CA TYR A 14 16.51 12.32 -7.81
C TYR A 14 15.30 13.24 -7.64
N VAL A 15 14.11 12.80 -8.07
CA VAL A 15 12.88 13.58 -7.99
C VAL A 15 11.85 12.81 -7.16
N ASN A 16 11.52 13.34 -5.98
CA ASN A 16 10.43 12.85 -5.15
C ASN A 16 9.13 13.63 -5.43
N LYS A 17 8.03 13.23 -4.78
CA LYS A 17 6.69 13.79 -4.99
C LYS A 17 6.65 15.30 -4.74
N ASP A 18 7.23 15.74 -3.62
CA ASP A 18 7.22 17.15 -3.21
C ASP A 18 8.02 18.00 -4.19
N ALA A 19 9.26 17.59 -4.51
CA ALA A 19 10.12 18.30 -5.44
C ALA A 19 9.49 18.42 -6.85
N PHE A 20 8.75 17.39 -7.29
CA PHE A 20 8.02 17.43 -8.55
C PHE A 20 6.90 18.48 -8.54
N PHE A 21 6.14 18.57 -7.44
CA PHE A 21 5.11 19.59 -7.29
C PHE A 21 5.66 21.00 -7.10
N ASP A 22 6.89 21.13 -6.60
CA ASP A 22 7.64 22.39 -6.56
C ASP A 22 8.19 22.83 -7.93
N GLY A 23 7.94 22.04 -8.98
CA GLY A 23 8.25 22.38 -10.37
C GLY A 23 9.38 21.58 -10.99
N ASN A 24 10.01 20.65 -10.27
CA ASN A 24 10.99 19.75 -10.88
C ASN A 24 10.31 18.84 -11.91
N LYS A 25 11.00 18.64 -13.04
CA LYS A 25 10.54 17.78 -14.13
C LYS A 25 11.33 16.47 -14.13
N ILE A 26 10.70 15.41 -14.61
CA ILE A 26 11.38 14.14 -14.88
C ILE A 26 11.57 14.01 -16.39
N PHE A 27 12.80 13.78 -16.82
CA PHE A 27 13.13 13.56 -18.23
C PHE A 27 13.55 12.10 -18.45
N LEU A 28 12.92 11.45 -19.42
CA LEU A 28 13.31 10.13 -19.91
C LEU A 28 13.82 10.30 -21.35
N GLU A 29 15.14 10.26 -21.51
CA GLU A 29 15.79 10.43 -22.81
C GLU A 29 15.90 9.11 -23.57
N ASP A 30 15.99 9.18 -24.89
CA ASP A 30 16.24 8.07 -25.82
C ASP A 30 15.25 6.89 -25.76
N VAL A 31 14.03 7.10 -25.27
CA VAL A 31 12.98 6.06 -25.29
C VAL A 31 12.49 5.88 -26.72
N ASN A 32 12.98 4.85 -27.43
CA ASN A 32 12.70 4.64 -28.86
C ASN A 32 12.97 5.88 -29.75
N GLY A 33 14.02 6.65 -29.40
CA GLY A 33 14.37 7.91 -30.05
C GLY A 33 13.41 9.06 -29.75
N CYS A 34 12.66 8.99 -28.66
CA CYS A 34 11.86 10.08 -28.12
C CYS A 34 12.49 10.62 -26.83
N THR A 35 12.22 11.89 -26.54
CA THR A 35 12.41 12.49 -25.21
C THR A 35 11.04 12.61 -24.55
N ILE A 36 10.89 12.07 -23.34
CA ILE A 36 9.67 12.20 -22.55
C ILE A 36 9.94 13.17 -21.40
N CYS A 37 9.11 14.19 -21.27
CA CYS A 37 9.12 15.12 -20.15
C CYS A 37 7.84 14.92 -19.33
N LEU A 38 8.00 14.68 -18.03
CA LEU A 38 6.92 14.63 -17.07
C LEU A 38 6.99 15.86 -16.18
N SER A 39 5.89 16.59 -16.05
CA SER A 39 5.85 17.82 -15.25
C SER A 39 4.52 17.98 -14.53
N CYS A 40 4.54 18.70 -13.41
CA CYS A 40 3.33 19.11 -12.72
C CYS A 40 2.56 20.10 -13.59
N GLY A 41 1.30 19.78 -13.90
CA GLY A 41 0.34 20.73 -14.46
C GLY A 41 -0.22 21.63 -13.37
N ALA A 42 -0.55 22.88 -13.73
CA ALA A 42 -1.15 23.82 -12.79
C ALA A 42 -2.42 23.22 -12.13
N ALA A 43 -2.45 23.22 -10.80
CA ALA A 43 -3.66 22.92 -10.06
C ALA A 43 -4.67 24.07 -10.24
N SER A 44 -5.95 23.74 -10.38
CA SER A 44 -7.04 24.71 -10.25
C SER A 44 -7.65 24.59 -8.86
N GLU A 45 -8.40 25.60 -8.40
CA GLU A 45 -8.98 25.65 -7.04
C GLU A 45 -9.78 24.39 -6.63
N ASN A 46 -10.21 23.57 -7.60
CA ASN A 46 -11.06 22.40 -7.37
C ASN A 46 -10.56 21.09 -8.00
N THR A 47 -9.33 21.02 -8.50
CA THR A 47 -8.81 19.78 -9.11
C THR A 47 -7.41 19.46 -8.63
N ALA A 48 -7.18 18.21 -8.24
CA ALA A 48 -5.85 17.71 -7.97
C ALA A 48 -4.90 18.03 -9.15
N PRO A 49 -3.62 18.32 -8.88
CA PRO A 49 -2.66 18.56 -9.96
C PRO A 49 -2.63 17.35 -10.89
N MET A 50 -2.47 17.57 -12.19
CA MET A 50 -2.29 16.49 -13.17
C MET A 50 -0.81 16.37 -13.49
N VAL A 51 -0.35 15.16 -13.82
CA VAL A 51 0.96 14.96 -14.43
C VAL A 51 0.81 15.10 -15.93
N ILE A 52 1.47 16.12 -16.48
CA ILE A 52 1.56 16.35 -17.92
C ILE A 52 2.69 15.50 -18.48
N ILE A 53 2.39 14.73 -19.52
CA ILE A 53 3.32 13.86 -20.24
C ILE A 53 3.53 14.47 -21.61
N GLU A 54 4.75 14.92 -21.91
CA GLU A 54 5.14 15.45 -23.21
C GLU A 54 6.13 14.49 -23.87
N VAL A 55 5.75 13.90 -25.00
CA VAL A 55 6.62 13.01 -25.79
C VAL A 55 7.06 13.77 -27.04
N ASN A 56 8.35 14.09 -27.14
CA ASN A 56 8.95 14.75 -28.29
C ASN A 56 9.71 13.76 -29.18
N LYS A 57 9.49 13.83 -30.49
CA LYS A 57 10.31 13.16 -31.51
C LYS A 57 10.45 14.05 -32.73
N ASN A 58 11.69 14.34 -33.12
CA ASN A 58 12.02 15.15 -34.31
C ASN A 58 11.29 16.51 -34.35
N GLY A 59 11.20 17.19 -33.20
CA GLY A 59 10.55 18.50 -33.11
C GLY A 59 9.02 18.48 -33.07
N LYS A 60 8.39 17.30 -33.12
CA LYS A 60 6.95 17.14 -32.88
C LYS A 60 6.70 16.68 -31.46
N THR A 61 5.79 17.33 -30.75
CA THR A 61 5.39 16.97 -29.38
C THR A 61 3.95 16.45 -29.37
N VAL A 62 3.75 15.33 -28.68
CA VAL A 62 2.42 14.84 -28.28
C VAL A 62 2.31 15.03 -26.77
N THR A 63 1.16 15.54 -26.32
CA THR A 63 0.91 15.80 -24.90
C THR A 63 -0.28 15.00 -24.43
N ASP A 64 -0.14 14.36 -23.27
CA ASP A 64 -1.23 13.69 -22.55
C ASP A 64 -1.18 14.05 -21.05
N LYS A 65 -2.21 13.65 -20.29
CA LYS A 65 -2.31 13.92 -18.85
C LYS A 65 -2.76 12.68 -18.10
N VAL A 66 -2.15 12.46 -16.94
CA VAL A 66 -2.57 11.43 -15.99
C VAL A 66 -2.83 12.06 -14.64
N ASP A 67 -3.77 11.49 -13.90
CA ASP A 67 -4.02 11.86 -12.50
C ASP A 67 -2.74 11.69 -11.66
N SER A 68 -2.47 12.66 -10.79
CA SER A 68 -1.23 12.65 -10.00
C SER A 68 -1.20 11.56 -8.95
N GLU A 69 -2.33 11.22 -8.33
CA GLU A 69 -2.38 10.16 -7.34
C GLU A 69 -2.04 8.83 -8.01
N ARG A 70 -2.69 8.54 -9.14
CA ARG A 70 -2.39 7.37 -9.96
C ARG A 70 -0.92 7.30 -10.39
N PHE A 71 -0.35 8.41 -10.85
CA PHE A 71 1.06 8.47 -11.22
C PHE A 71 1.98 8.16 -10.04
N TRP A 72 1.75 8.79 -8.88
CA TRP A 72 2.60 8.60 -7.71
C TRP A 72 2.42 7.22 -7.08
N ASN A 73 1.25 6.58 -7.22
CA ASN A 73 1.05 5.19 -6.85
C ASN A 73 1.90 4.25 -7.71
N VAL A 74 1.97 4.48 -9.02
CA VAL A 74 2.90 3.76 -9.92
C VAL A 74 4.34 3.98 -9.48
N CYS A 75 4.76 5.23 -9.21
CA CYS A 75 6.10 5.52 -8.75
C CYS A 75 6.44 4.86 -7.40
N ARG A 76 5.50 4.85 -6.45
CA ARG A 76 5.64 4.19 -5.15
C ARG A 76 5.82 2.67 -5.33
N MET A 77 5.01 2.05 -6.20
CA MET A 77 5.17 0.63 -6.54
C MET A 77 6.54 0.35 -7.15
N LEU A 78 6.98 1.12 -8.16
CA LEU A 78 8.28 0.93 -8.79
C LEU A 78 9.44 1.02 -7.79
N LYS A 79 9.39 1.98 -6.85
CA LYS A 79 10.36 2.09 -5.76
C LYS A 79 10.36 0.86 -4.86
N LEU A 80 9.18 0.44 -4.41
CA LEU A 80 9.02 -0.72 -3.52
C LEU A 80 9.58 -1.99 -4.18
N MET A 81 9.20 -2.21 -5.43
CA MET A 81 9.65 -3.33 -6.25
C MET A 81 11.17 -3.38 -6.41
N SER A 82 11.76 -2.24 -6.78
CA SER A 82 13.20 -2.12 -6.95
C SER A 82 13.95 -2.32 -5.64
N LYS A 83 13.44 -1.76 -4.54
CA LYS A 83 14.09 -1.83 -3.21
C LYS A 83 14.08 -3.25 -2.64
N HIS A 84 12.97 -3.97 -2.83
CA HIS A 84 12.73 -5.26 -2.18
C HIS A 84 12.86 -6.47 -3.12
N ASN A 85 13.35 -6.24 -4.34
CA ASN A 85 13.48 -7.27 -5.37
C ASN A 85 12.19 -8.09 -5.55
N ILE A 86 11.08 -7.38 -5.70
CA ILE A 86 9.76 -7.98 -5.96
C ILE A 86 9.66 -8.22 -7.46
N GLN A 87 9.20 -9.41 -7.86
CA GLN A 87 8.94 -9.70 -9.27
C GLN A 87 7.74 -8.88 -9.76
N GLN A 88 7.79 -8.37 -11.00
CA GLN A 88 6.70 -7.58 -11.58
C GLN A 88 5.38 -8.35 -11.51
N PRO A 89 4.36 -7.86 -10.76
CA PRO A 89 3.01 -8.37 -10.91
C PRO A 89 2.52 -8.02 -12.32
N ASP A 90 1.50 -8.73 -12.80
CA ASP A 90 0.92 -8.52 -14.14
C ASP A 90 0.44 -7.06 -14.36
N SER A 91 0.09 -6.36 -13.28
CA SER A 91 -0.18 -4.92 -13.25
C SER A 91 0.36 -4.27 -11.99
N LEU A 92 0.93 -3.07 -12.10
CA LEU A 92 1.46 -2.28 -10.97
C LEU A 92 0.36 -1.70 -10.08
N ILE A 93 -0.82 -1.46 -10.65
CA ILE A 93 -1.99 -0.91 -9.96
C ILE A 93 -3.25 -1.71 -10.30
N THR A 94 -4.22 -1.71 -9.40
CA THR A 94 -5.55 -2.28 -9.65
C THR A 94 -6.35 -1.38 -10.58
N GLU A 95 -7.52 -1.86 -11.04
CA GLU A 95 -8.46 -1.07 -11.84
C GLU A 95 -8.92 0.20 -11.09
N ASP A 96 -9.03 0.11 -9.77
CA ASP A 96 -9.39 1.20 -8.87
C ASP A 96 -8.21 2.14 -8.53
N GLY A 97 -7.01 1.88 -9.06
CA GLY A 97 -5.84 2.76 -8.92
C GLY A 97 -4.97 2.52 -7.68
N PHE A 98 -5.26 1.47 -6.89
CA PHE A 98 -4.44 1.06 -5.75
C PHE A 98 -3.18 0.33 -6.19
N LEU A 99 -2.13 0.36 -5.37
CA LEU A 99 -0.94 -0.46 -5.61
C LEU A 99 -1.32 -1.95 -5.58
N ASN A 100 -0.86 -2.73 -6.54
CA ASN A 100 -1.24 -4.13 -6.69
C ASN A 100 -0.11 -5.11 -6.32
N LEU A 101 -0.20 -5.72 -5.15
CA LEU A 101 0.60 -6.86 -4.70
C LEU A 101 -0.23 -8.14 -4.53
N ARG A 102 -1.37 -8.25 -5.23
CA ARG A 102 -2.25 -9.42 -5.12
C ARG A 102 -1.51 -10.71 -5.42
N GLY A 103 -1.60 -11.69 -4.52
CA GLY A 103 -0.99 -13.01 -4.68
C GLY A 103 0.54 -13.01 -4.72
N VAL A 104 1.21 -11.88 -4.46
CA VAL A 104 2.67 -11.79 -4.58
C VAL A 104 3.34 -12.51 -3.41
N ASN A 105 4.42 -13.24 -3.70
CA ASN A 105 5.27 -13.82 -2.66
C ASN A 105 6.23 -12.76 -2.09
N LEU A 106 6.00 -12.39 -0.84
CA LEU A 106 6.72 -11.39 -0.08
C LEU A 106 7.35 -11.98 1.20
N ALA A 107 7.39 -13.31 1.30
CA ALA A 107 7.86 -14.04 2.45
C ALA A 107 9.32 -13.70 2.79
N HIS A 108 9.62 -13.64 4.08
CA HIS A 108 10.97 -13.40 4.64
C HIS A 108 11.62 -12.05 4.24
N LYS A 109 10.86 -11.12 3.65
CA LYS A 109 11.38 -9.78 3.28
C LYS A 109 11.36 -8.84 4.48
N ASP A 110 12.09 -7.73 4.36
CA ASP A 110 12.11 -6.65 5.35
C ASP A 110 11.55 -5.37 4.74
N PHE A 111 10.35 -4.99 5.17
CA PHE A 111 9.65 -3.77 4.78
C PHE A 111 9.60 -2.76 5.93
N GLN A 112 10.47 -2.86 6.93
CA GLN A 112 10.43 -1.96 8.09
C GLN A 112 10.35 -0.48 7.69
N GLY A 113 9.34 0.22 8.23
CA GLY A 113 9.13 1.65 8.01
C GLY A 113 8.62 2.04 6.62
N GLU A 114 8.24 1.08 5.77
CA GLU A 114 7.65 1.38 4.46
C GLU A 114 6.24 1.99 4.56
N ASP A 115 5.86 2.68 3.48
CA ASP A 115 4.49 3.12 3.26
C ASP A 115 3.76 2.17 2.30
N LEU A 116 2.92 1.32 2.87
CA LEU A 116 2.05 0.36 2.19
C LEU A 116 0.56 0.73 2.36
N SER A 117 0.25 2.00 2.62
CA SER A 117 -1.14 2.49 2.74
C SER A 117 -1.95 2.23 1.48
N ASP A 118 -3.20 1.83 1.63
CA ASP A 118 -4.16 1.56 0.57
C ASP A 118 -3.71 0.52 -0.48
N ILE A 119 -2.67 -0.26 -0.18
CA ILE A 119 -2.22 -1.33 -1.06
C ILE A 119 -3.25 -2.43 -1.14
N ASP A 120 -3.38 -3.04 -2.32
CA ASP A 120 -4.05 -4.33 -2.45
C ASP A 120 -3.00 -5.44 -2.44
N ALA A 121 -2.91 -6.13 -1.32
CA ALA A 121 -2.08 -7.32 -1.14
C ALA A 121 -2.95 -8.51 -0.72
N SER A 122 -4.17 -8.59 -1.26
CA SER A 122 -5.02 -9.77 -1.09
C SER A 122 -4.33 -11.03 -1.62
N ASP A 123 -4.51 -12.16 -0.94
CA ASP A 123 -3.85 -13.44 -1.22
C ASP A 123 -2.31 -13.42 -1.20
N ALA A 124 -1.67 -12.32 -0.80
CA ALA A 124 -0.21 -12.22 -0.76
C ALA A 124 0.39 -13.08 0.37
N ASP A 125 1.61 -13.55 0.15
CA ASP A 125 2.36 -14.34 1.14
C ASP A 125 3.39 -13.46 1.87
N PHE A 126 3.07 -13.07 3.10
CA PHE A 126 3.91 -12.27 4.00
C PHE A 126 4.47 -13.10 5.16
N ARG A 127 4.52 -14.43 5.04
CA ARG A 127 5.02 -15.26 6.15
C ARG A 127 6.43 -14.86 6.54
N GLU A 128 6.64 -14.75 7.85
CA GLU A 128 7.94 -14.40 8.45
C GLU A 128 8.54 -13.08 7.91
N THR A 129 7.73 -12.19 7.37
CA THR A 129 8.15 -10.87 6.89
C THR A 129 8.27 -9.88 8.05
N THR A 130 9.21 -8.94 7.96
CA THR A 130 9.28 -7.79 8.87
C THR A 130 8.47 -6.62 8.32
N LEU A 131 7.35 -6.31 8.98
CA LEU A 131 6.46 -5.17 8.73
C LEU A 131 6.38 -4.24 9.96
N SER A 132 7.43 -4.20 10.79
CA SER A 132 7.43 -3.36 11.99
C SER A 132 7.43 -1.87 11.61
N ASN A 133 6.62 -1.07 12.31
CA ASN A 133 6.46 0.37 12.08
C ASN A 133 6.04 0.74 10.64
N VAL A 134 5.39 -0.17 9.92
CA VAL A 134 4.89 0.08 8.55
C VAL A 134 3.55 0.80 8.59
N ASN A 135 3.33 1.69 7.62
CA ASN A 135 2.01 2.26 7.37
C ASN A 135 1.19 1.33 6.46
N LEU A 136 0.14 0.73 6.99
CA LEU A 136 -0.80 -0.17 6.31
C LEU A 136 -2.25 0.36 6.42
N VAL A 137 -2.41 1.68 6.58
CA VAL A 137 -3.73 2.31 6.64
C VAL A 137 -4.52 1.95 5.40
N GLY A 138 -5.74 1.44 5.57
CA GLY A 138 -6.62 1.08 4.44
C GLY A 138 -6.14 -0.09 3.58
N ALA A 139 -5.04 -0.76 3.94
CA ALA A 139 -4.51 -1.88 3.15
C ALA A 139 -5.51 -3.03 3.06
N ASN A 140 -5.64 -3.62 1.87
CA ASN A 140 -6.36 -4.87 1.67
C ASN A 140 -5.40 -6.05 1.81
N LEU A 141 -5.57 -6.81 2.88
CA LEU A 141 -4.83 -8.02 3.22
C LEU A 141 -5.81 -9.23 3.29
N CYS A 142 -6.92 -9.15 2.56
CA CYS A 142 -7.90 -10.24 2.49
C CYS A 142 -7.23 -11.54 2.06
N CYS A 143 -7.47 -12.63 2.78
CA CYS A 143 -6.88 -13.95 2.54
C CYS A 143 -5.33 -13.99 2.59
N ALA A 144 -4.66 -12.93 3.00
CA ALA A 144 -3.19 -12.89 3.03
C ALA A 144 -2.62 -13.87 4.07
N ASN A 145 -1.49 -14.48 3.74
CA ASN A 145 -0.73 -15.30 4.68
C ASN A 145 0.24 -14.42 5.47
N LEU A 146 -0.12 -14.09 6.71
CA LEU A 146 0.66 -13.28 7.65
C LEU A 146 1.24 -14.14 8.79
N HIS A 147 1.44 -15.44 8.55
CA HIS A 147 1.97 -16.36 9.55
C HIS A 147 3.34 -15.90 10.07
N ALA A 148 3.49 -15.80 11.39
CA ALA A 148 4.71 -15.38 12.06
C ALA A 148 5.27 -14.02 11.58
N VAL A 149 4.41 -13.15 11.00
CA VAL A 149 4.82 -11.82 10.56
C VAL A 149 5.14 -10.92 11.76
N ASN A 150 6.09 -10.00 11.61
CA ASN A 150 6.36 -8.97 12.60
C ASN A 150 5.71 -7.64 12.21
N LEU A 151 4.55 -7.31 12.79
CA LEU A 151 3.77 -6.08 12.60
C LEU A 151 3.90 -5.10 13.78
N MET A 152 4.91 -5.28 14.64
CA MET A 152 5.09 -4.46 15.85
C MET A 152 5.02 -2.96 15.52
N GLY A 153 4.15 -2.23 16.23
CA GLY A 153 4.00 -0.77 16.10
C GLY A 153 3.47 -0.29 14.74
N SER A 154 3.07 -1.18 13.84
CA SER A 154 2.52 -0.79 12.53
C SER A 154 1.15 -0.10 12.68
N ASN A 155 0.81 0.72 11.69
CA ASN A 155 -0.49 1.36 11.61
C ASN A 155 -1.36 0.63 10.58
N MET A 156 -2.32 -0.15 11.06
CA MET A 156 -3.28 -0.92 10.26
C MET A 156 -4.70 -0.36 10.41
N THR A 157 -4.82 0.95 10.66
CA THR A 157 -6.12 1.61 10.78
C THR A 157 -6.93 1.36 9.50
N LYS A 158 -8.16 0.89 9.64
CA LYS A 158 -9.05 0.54 8.52
C LYS A 158 -8.54 -0.54 7.56
N ALA A 159 -7.51 -1.31 7.93
CA ALA A 159 -7.05 -2.42 7.10
C ALA A 159 -8.12 -3.52 7.00
N ASN A 160 -8.24 -4.14 5.82
CA ASN A 160 -9.07 -5.33 5.62
C ASN A 160 -8.21 -6.59 5.81
N LEU A 161 -8.42 -7.32 6.90
CA LEU A 161 -7.76 -8.59 7.23
C LEU A 161 -8.73 -9.77 7.13
N THR A 162 -9.82 -9.63 6.37
CA THR A 162 -10.82 -10.68 6.19
C THR A 162 -10.15 -11.98 5.75
N HIS A 163 -10.42 -13.08 6.48
CA HIS A 163 -9.83 -14.40 6.25
C HIS A 163 -8.29 -14.47 6.26
N ALA A 164 -7.59 -13.45 6.75
CA ALA A 164 -6.12 -13.46 6.82
C ALA A 164 -5.62 -14.45 7.89
N ASN A 165 -4.48 -15.08 7.62
CA ASN A 165 -3.79 -15.94 8.58
C ASN A 165 -2.78 -15.14 9.40
N LEU A 166 -3.11 -14.75 10.62
CA LEU A 166 -2.23 -14.00 11.55
C LEU A 166 -1.60 -14.91 12.62
N THR A 167 -1.62 -16.23 12.41
CA THR A 167 -1.13 -17.17 13.42
C THR A 167 0.34 -16.91 13.77
N CYS A 168 0.65 -16.92 15.06
CA CYS A 168 1.98 -16.61 15.61
C CYS A 168 2.52 -15.21 15.27
N ALA A 169 1.71 -14.30 14.71
CA ALA A 169 2.16 -12.96 14.36
C ALA A 169 2.50 -12.13 15.61
N ASN A 170 3.52 -11.28 15.48
CA ASN A 170 3.82 -10.25 16.47
C ASN A 170 3.15 -8.94 16.09
N MET A 171 2.06 -8.59 16.76
CA MET A 171 1.31 -7.35 16.57
C MET A 171 1.35 -6.46 17.83
N SER A 172 2.39 -6.56 18.65
CA SER A 172 2.53 -5.72 19.84
C SER A 172 2.48 -4.23 19.48
N GLY A 173 1.62 -3.47 20.16
CA GLY A 173 1.46 -2.03 19.94
C GLY A 173 0.89 -1.63 18.57
N VAL A 174 0.36 -2.58 17.78
CA VAL A 174 -0.27 -2.28 16.49
C VAL A 174 -1.47 -1.35 16.68
N ASN A 175 -1.72 -0.47 15.71
CA ASN A 175 -3.00 0.24 15.62
C ASN A 175 -3.93 -0.46 14.64
N LEU A 176 -4.94 -1.18 15.13
CA LEU A 176 -5.97 -1.84 14.32
C LEU A 176 -7.29 -1.06 14.32
N THR A 177 -7.30 0.22 14.70
CA THR A 177 -8.54 1.01 14.80
C THR A 177 -9.39 0.87 13.53
N ALA A 178 -10.64 0.47 13.69
CA ALA A 178 -11.58 0.23 12.59
C ALA A 178 -11.13 -0.84 11.57
N ALA A 179 -10.19 -1.73 11.88
CA ALA A 179 -9.83 -2.83 10.99
C ALA A 179 -10.95 -3.88 10.92
N ILE A 180 -10.97 -4.65 9.83
CA ILE A 180 -11.91 -5.76 9.61
C ILE A 180 -11.18 -7.08 9.82
N LEU A 181 -11.63 -7.89 10.76
CA LEU A 181 -11.03 -9.18 11.13
C LEU A 181 -11.97 -10.38 10.86
N PHE A 182 -12.98 -10.21 10.01
CA PHE A 182 -13.96 -11.27 9.75
C PHE A 182 -13.25 -12.55 9.29
N GLY A 183 -13.42 -13.64 10.04
CA GLY A 183 -12.85 -14.94 9.72
C GLY A 183 -11.31 -15.02 9.75
N SER A 184 -10.60 -14.02 10.27
CA SER A 184 -9.14 -14.08 10.39
C SER A 184 -8.69 -14.99 11.54
N ASP A 185 -7.53 -15.61 11.40
CA ASP A 185 -6.99 -16.54 12.39
C ASP A 185 -5.89 -15.86 13.23
N LEU A 186 -6.18 -15.52 14.48
CA LEU A 186 -5.24 -14.87 15.40
C LEU A 186 -4.68 -15.85 16.46
N THR A 187 -4.60 -17.15 16.13
CA THR A 187 -4.06 -18.14 17.05
C THR A 187 -2.61 -17.81 17.41
N ASP A 188 -2.29 -17.75 18.71
CA ASP A 188 -0.98 -17.40 19.26
C ASP A 188 -0.43 -16.02 18.80
N THR A 189 -1.31 -15.10 18.38
CA THR A 189 -0.92 -13.73 18.00
C THR A 189 -0.64 -12.88 19.24
N LYS A 190 0.44 -12.07 19.20
CA LYS A 190 0.73 -11.08 20.24
C LYS A 190 0.04 -9.76 19.93
N LEU A 191 -0.93 -9.35 20.72
CA LEU A 191 -1.68 -8.08 20.62
C LEU A 191 -1.46 -7.19 21.85
N ASN A 192 -0.40 -7.42 22.62
CA ASN A 192 -0.14 -6.66 23.82
C ASN A 192 0.06 -5.17 23.48
N GLY A 193 -0.68 -4.29 24.15
CA GLY A 193 -0.66 -2.84 23.88
C GLY A 193 -1.31 -2.42 22.55
N ALA A 194 -1.97 -3.32 21.81
CA ALA A 194 -2.64 -2.98 20.55
C ALA A 194 -3.82 -2.02 20.76
N LYS A 195 -4.11 -1.16 19.78
CA LYS A 195 -5.33 -0.34 19.75
C LYS A 195 -6.41 -1.06 18.96
N LEU A 196 -7.53 -1.33 19.62
CA LEU A 196 -8.61 -2.19 19.13
C LEU A 196 -9.95 -1.46 19.01
N ASP A 197 -9.92 -0.13 18.95
CA ASP A 197 -11.11 0.70 18.79
C ASP A 197 -11.88 0.31 17.53
N LYS A 198 -13.20 0.17 17.64
CA LYS A 198 -14.08 -0.12 16.50
C LYS A 198 -13.78 -1.45 15.77
N ILE A 199 -13.28 -2.44 16.50
CA ILE A 199 -13.03 -3.78 15.97
C ILE A 199 -14.05 -4.77 16.56
N ALA A 200 -14.63 -5.61 15.69
CA ALA A 200 -15.43 -6.75 16.11
C ALA A 200 -14.56 -8.02 16.23
N LEU A 201 -13.75 -8.14 17.29
CA LEU A 201 -12.88 -9.31 17.52
C LEU A 201 -13.64 -10.64 17.59
N THR A 202 -14.91 -10.62 17.98
CA THR A 202 -15.80 -11.79 18.01
C THR A 202 -16.07 -12.38 16.62
N LEU A 203 -15.76 -11.64 15.54
CA LEU A 203 -15.87 -12.13 14.17
C LEU A 203 -14.59 -12.81 13.66
N ALA A 204 -13.50 -12.80 14.44
CA ALA A 204 -12.31 -13.59 14.13
C ALA A 204 -12.63 -15.09 14.18
N LYS A 205 -11.96 -15.87 13.33
CA LYS A 205 -12.07 -17.33 13.31
C LYS A 205 -11.52 -17.96 14.58
N SER A 206 -10.39 -17.45 15.10
CA SER A 206 -9.74 -17.97 16.30
C SER A 206 -8.96 -16.86 17.01
N LEU A 207 -8.99 -16.91 18.35
CA LEU A 207 -8.18 -16.08 19.26
C LEU A 207 -7.44 -16.97 20.28
N THR A 208 -7.38 -18.28 20.05
CA THR A 208 -6.73 -19.22 20.97
C THR A 208 -5.27 -18.83 21.19
N GLY A 209 -4.85 -18.67 22.44
CA GLY A 209 -3.47 -18.29 22.77
C GLY A 209 -3.10 -16.83 22.48
N ALA A 210 -4.02 -16.01 21.94
CA ALA A 210 -3.74 -14.61 21.66
C ALA A 210 -3.49 -13.82 22.96
N ASP A 211 -2.41 -13.03 22.97
CA ASP A 211 -2.06 -12.18 24.11
C ASP A 211 -2.63 -10.76 23.92
N LEU A 212 -3.72 -10.45 24.62
CA LEU A 212 -4.38 -9.14 24.59
C LEU A 212 -3.95 -8.21 25.74
N THR A 213 -2.90 -8.55 26.48
CA THR A 213 -2.50 -7.80 27.69
C THR A 213 -2.22 -6.33 27.40
N GLY A 214 -2.86 -5.44 28.15
CA GLY A 214 -2.68 -3.98 27.97
C GLY A 214 -3.20 -3.43 26.65
N SER A 215 -3.95 -4.21 25.86
CA SER A 215 -4.65 -3.69 24.68
C SER A 215 -5.63 -2.59 25.07
N GLN A 216 -5.74 -1.59 24.21
CA GLN A 216 -6.58 -0.41 24.41
C GLN A 216 -7.85 -0.56 23.57
N HIS A 217 -9.00 -0.36 24.20
CA HIS A 217 -10.27 -0.26 23.51
C HIS A 217 -11.13 0.80 24.20
N THR A 218 -11.74 1.65 23.39
CA THR A 218 -12.71 2.65 23.80
C THR A 218 -14.07 2.23 23.25
N PRO A 219 -15.13 2.16 24.07
CA PRO A 219 -16.46 1.88 23.60
C PRO A 219 -16.90 2.95 22.60
N THR A 220 -16.88 2.59 21.32
CA THR A 220 -17.30 3.45 20.22
C THR A 220 -18.09 2.60 19.23
N PRO A 221 -19.07 3.18 18.50
CA PRO A 221 -19.79 2.45 17.47
C PRO A 221 -18.81 1.85 16.46
N LEU A 222 -19.05 0.59 16.10
CA LEU A 222 -18.37 -0.04 14.97
C LEU A 222 -18.54 0.86 13.73
N PRO A 223 -17.52 0.94 12.86
CA PRO A 223 -17.64 1.71 11.64
C PRO A 223 -18.62 0.98 10.72
N ASP A 224 -19.27 1.72 9.81
CA ASP A 224 -19.95 1.05 8.71
C ASP A 224 -18.87 0.46 7.80
N TYR A 225 -18.69 -0.85 7.88
CA TYR A 225 -17.71 -1.55 7.07
C TYR A 225 -18.03 -1.42 5.57
N ASN A 226 -19.26 -1.12 5.17
CA ASN A 226 -19.61 -0.89 3.76
C ASN A 226 -19.32 0.55 3.26
N ASP A 227 -18.87 1.44 4.15
CA ASP A 227 -18.56 2.82 3.78
C ASP A 227 -17.26 2.87 2.97
N ARG A 228 -17.39 3.04 1.65
CA ARG A 228 -16.26 3.15 0.72
C ARG A 228 -15.36 4.36 0.94
N THR A 229 -15.82 5.36 1.68
CA THR A 229 -14.97 6.50 2.08
C THR A 229 -14.06 6.13 3.25
N LEU A 230 -14.43 5.10 4.01
CA LEU A 230 -13.65 4.56 5.13
C LEU A 230 -12.84 3.33 4.73
N PHE A 231 -13.37 2.48 3.84
CA PHE A 231 -12.76 1.25 3.35
C PHE A 231 -12.75 1.28 1.82
N PRO A 232 -11.64 1.71 1.20
CA PRO A 232 -11.60 1.89 -0.25
C PRO A 232 -11.65 0.57 -1.03
N HIS A 233 -11.35 -0.56 -0.38
CA HIS A 233 -11.37 -1.90 -0.98
C HIS A 233 -12.67 -2.66 -0.64
N PRO A 234 -13.22 -3.46 -1.58
CA PRO A 234 -14.34 -4.35 -1.30
C PRO A 234 -14.02 -5.34 -0.19
N ILE A 235 -15.03 -5.65 0.63
CA ILE A 235 -14.90 -6.59 1.76
C ILE A 235 -15.32 -8.02 1.36
N PHE A 236 -15.94 -8.18 0.18
CA PHE A 236 -16.46 -9.44 -0.35
C PHE A 236 -16.28 -9.53 -1.86
#